data_AF-S4XYC6-F1
#
_entry.id   AF-S4XYC6-F1
#
_cell.length_a   1.000
_cell.length_b   1.000
_cell.length_c   1.000
_cell.angle_alpha   90.00
_cell.angle_beta   90.00
_cell.angle_gamma   90.00
#
_symmetry.space_group_name_H-M   'P 1'
#
loop_
_entity.id
_entity.type
_entity.pdbx_description
1 polymer ?
#
loop_
_entity_poly.entity_id
_entity_poly.type
_entity_poly.pdbx_seq_one_letter_code
_entity_poly.pdbx_strand_id
1 'polypeptide(L)'
;MTARRFKRGSPERAVAYVRVSTDAACASAAEQRAAIEAWARREGVEIAAWHEDRGEETGERPGFAAALEGLVRAGAGLFAVASEDRASIVGVSGLHRYAAGQRGARLVTADGSGMPDGTHRCPTCGDPVEPRPRYPRAVCGICLHEATDEGGRPLEFFNLDTCGGFGARYADTGEPRDSHACVVRGVMCRADEARFGGIVIEVADGKT
;
A
#
# COMPACT_ATOMS: atom_id res chain seq x y z
N MET A 1 24.69 3.03 4.14
CA MET A 1 23.67 3.28 3.10
C MET A 1 22.65 4.20 3.74
N THR A 2 22.50 5.44 3.26
CA THR A 2 21.51 6.37 3.82
C THR A 2 20.12 5.78 3.57
N ALA A 3 19.36 5.51 4.62
CA ALA A 3 18.02 5.00 4.39
C ALA A 3 17.22 6.01 3.59
N ARG A 4 16.53 5.48 2.59
CA ARG A 4 15.74 6.30 1.70
C ARG A 4 14.53 6.82 2.48
N ARG A 5 14.46 8.14 2.66
CA ARG A 5 13.31 8.79 3.29
C ARG A 5 12.04 8.43 2.53
N PHE A 6 11.05 7.91 3.23
CA PHE A 6 9.73 7.61 2.66
C PHE A 6 9.14 8.87 2.02
N LYS A 7 8.53 8.71 0.84
CA LYS A 7 7.85 9.80 0.13
C LYS A 7 6.56 9.27 -0.49
N ARG A 8 5.45 9.93 -0.17
CA ARG A 8 4.16 9.70 -0.81
C ARG A 8 4.21 10.09 -2.29
N GLY A 9 3.69 9.23 -3.16
CA GLY A 9 3.59 9.49 -4.59
C GLY A 9 2.44 10.44 -4.93
N SER A 10 2.48 10.99 -6.15
CA SER A 10 1.43 11.89 -6.64
C SER A 10 0.12 11.13 -6.90
N PRO A 11 -1.04 11.60 -6.40
CA PRO A 11 -2.33 10.98 -6.70
C PRO A 11 -2.76 11.15 -8.15
N GLU A 12 -2.08 11.98 -8.94
CA GLU A 12 -2.38 12.24 -10.36
C GLU A 12 -1.60 11.30 -11.29
N ARG A 13 -0.66 10.52 -10.76
CA ARG A 13 0.21 9.62 -11.53
C ARG A 13 0.02 8.18 -11.08
N ALA A 14 -0.13 7.30 -12.06
CA ALA A 14 -0.25 5.86 -11.86
C ALA A 14 0.86 5.09 -12.57
N VAL A 15 1.24 3.95 -11.99
CA VAL A 15 1.92 2.88 -12.72
C VAL A 15 0.93 1.73 -12.88
N ALA A 16 0.78 1.26 -14.11
CA ALA A 16 -0.16 0.21 -14.45
C ALA A 16 0.53 -1.14 -14.56
N TYR A 17 -0.12 -2.19 -14.05
CA TYR A 17 0.34 -3.57 -14.14
C TYR A 17 -0.74 -4.47 -14.73
N VAL A 18 -0.33 -5.32 -15.68
CA VAL A 18 -1.20 -6.26 -16.40
C VAL A 18 -0.62 -7.66 -16.27
N ARG A 19 -1.49 -8.64 -16.01
CA ARG A 19 -1.09 -10.05 -15.96
C ARG A 19 -1.82 -10.83 -17.04
N VAL A 20 -1.08 -11.48 -17.91
CA VAL A 20 -1.63 -12.32 -18.97
C VAL A 20 -1.52 -13.79 -18.55
N SER A 21 -2.67 -14.39 -18.24
CA SER A 21 -2.82 -15.83 -18.08
C SER A 21 -3.11 -16.47 -19.45
N THR A 22 -2.70 -17.71 -19.66
CA THR A 22 -3.05 -18.51 -20.85
C THR A 22 -4.49 -19.03 -20.81
N ASP A 23 -5.18 -18.87 -19.68
CA ASP A 23 -6.58 -19.24 -19.54
C ASP A 23 -7.49 -18.34 -20.39
N ALA A 24 -8.20 -18.94 -21.35
CA ALA A 24 -9.13 -18.26 -22.25
C ALA A 24 -10.32 -17.59 -21.53
N ALA A 25 -10.62 -17.96 -20.27
CA ALA A 25 -11.62 -17.29 -19.44
C ALA A 25 -11.10 -15.99 -18.82
N CYS A 26 -9.80 -15.70 -18.89
CA CYS A 26 -9.21 -14.47 -18.38
C CYS A 26 -9.29 -13.33 -19.41
N ALA A 27 -9.68 -12.14 -18.96
CA ALA A 27 -9.57 -10.91 -19.77
C ALA A 27 -8.16 -10.79 -20.36
N SER A 28 -8.11 -10.61 -21.68
CA SER A 28 -6.89 -10.42 -22.45
C SER A 28 -6.09 -9.22 -21.95
N ALA A 29 -4.80 -9.18 -22.26
CA ALA A 29 -3.95 -8.03 -21.93
C ALA A 29 -4.53 -6.72 -22.48
N ALA A 30 -5.12 -6.77 -23.69
CA ALA A 30 -5.73 -5.63 -24.35
C ALA A 30 -6.97 -5.12 -23.59
N GLU A 31 -7.83 -6.03 -23.13
CA GLU A 31 -9.01 -5.66 -22.33
C GLU A 31 -8.62 -5.06 -20.98
N GLN A 32 -7.61 -5.64 -20.31
CA GLN A 32 -7.08 -5.08 -19.06
C GLN A 32 -6.50 -3.67 -19.26
N ARG A 33 -5.71 -3.47 -20.33
CA ARG A 33 -5.17 -2.15 -20.68
C ARG A 33 -6.29 -1.15 -20.95
N ALA A 34 -7.27 -1.52 -21.78
CA ALA A 34 -8.40 -0.66 -22.10
C ALA A 34 -9.22 -0.27 -20.85
N ALA A 35 -9.44 -1.21 -19.92
CA ALA A 35 -10.12 -0.93 -18.65
C ALA A 35 -9.34 0.09 -17.80
N ILE A 36 -8.03 -0.10 -17.65
CA ILE A 36 -7.16 0.83 -16.89
C ILE A 36 -7.12 2.20 -17.57
N GLU A 37 -7.02 2.27 -18.90
CA GLU A 37 -7.03 3.53 -19.63
C GLU A 37 -8.37 4.26 -19.50
N ALA A 38 -9.48 3.53 -19.56
CA ALA A 38 -10.82 4.09 -19.36
C ALA A 38 -10.96 4.65 -17.94
N TRP A 39 -10.51 3.91 -16.93
CA TRP A 39 -10.45 4.38 -15.54
C TRP A 39 -9.58 5.63 -15.42
N ALA A 40 -8.36 5.61 -15.94
CA ALA A 40 -7.41 6.72 -15.82
C ALA A 40 -7.97 8.00 -16.45
N ARG A 41 -8.61 7.89 -17.61
CA ARG A 41 -9.30 9.01 -18.27
C ARG A 41 -10.43 9.57 -17.42
N ARG A 42 -11.22 8.69 -16.80
CA ARG A 42 -12.38 9.07 -15.98
C ARG A 42 -11.97 9.79 -14.70
N GLU A 43 -10.84 9.38 -14.10
CA GLU A 43 -10.30 9.95 -12.87
C GLU A 43 -9.29 11.09 -13.11
N GLY A 44 -8.95 11.40 -14.37
CA GLY A 44 -7.95 12.42 -14.71
C GLY A 44 -6.51 12.06 -14.31
N VAL A 45 -6.18 10.77 -14.32
CA VAL A 45 -4.88 10.22 -13.90
C VAL A 45 -4.00 9.94 -15.13
N GLU A 46 -2.71 10.30 -15.02
CA GLU A 46 -1.69 9.95 -16.01
C GLU A 46 -1.11 8.55 -15.72
N ILE A 47 -1.14 7.64 -16.71
CA ILE A 47 -0.37 6.39 -16.63
C ILE A 47 1.09 6.67 -17.02
N ALA A 48 1.98 6.73 -16.04
CA ALA A 48 3.38 7.05 -16.22
C ALA A 48 4.22 5.88 -16.74
N ALA A 49 3.83 4.63 -16.46
CA ALA A 49 4.51 3.44 -16.93
C ALA A 49 3.57 2.23 -16.95
N TRP A 50 3.88 1.27 -17.82
CA TRP A 50 3.21 -0.03 -17.93
C TRP A 50 4.19 -1.16 -17.67
N HIS A 51 3.74 -2.14 -16.89
CA HIS A 51 4.48 -3.37 -16.64
C HIS A 51 3.58 -4.57 -16.86
N GLU A 52 4.15 -5.67 -17.31
CA GLU A 52 3.40 -6.89 -17.59
C GLU A 52 4.15 -8.13 -17.17
N ASP A 53 3.40 -9.13 -16.71
CA ASP A 53 3.87 -10.50 -16.55
C ASP A 53 3.08 -11.41 -17.51
N ARG A 54 3.81 -12.33 -18.15
CA ARG A 54 3.27 -13.35 -19.06
C ARG A 54 3.55 -14.73 -18.46
N GLY A 55 2.52 -15.57 -18.26
CA GLY A 55 2.71 -16.98 -17.93
C GLY A 55 1.74 -17.57 -16.90
N GLU A 56 1.69 -18.90 -16.88
CA GLU A 56 0.87 -19.75 -15.98
C GLU A 56 1.44 -19.81 -14.56
N GLU A 57 2.75 -19.62 -14.40
CA GLU A 57 3.41 -19.82 -13.12
C GLU A 57 3.14 -18.67 -12.15
N THR A 58 2.68 -19.05 -10.94
CA THR A 58 2.26 -18.09 -9.90
C THR A 58 3.46 -17.47 -9.16
N GLY A 59 4.67 -18.02 -9.36
CA GLY A 59 5.88 -17.78 -8.56
C GLY A 59 6.71 -16.57 -8.96
N GLU A 60 7.22 -16.50 -10.20
CA GLU A 60 8.09 -15.41 -10.63
C GLU A 60 7.29 -14.32 -11.35
N ARG A 61 7.17 -13.15 -10.69
CA ARG A 61 6.47 -11.97 -11.23
C ARG A 61 7.43 -10.79 -11.39
N PRO A 62 8.41 -10.87 -12.32
CA PRO A 62 9.37 -9.80 -12.55
C PRO A 62 8.69 -8.50 -13.01
N GLY A 63 7.59 -8.57 -13.75
CA GLY A 63 6.76 -7.44 -14.14
C GLY A 63 6.14 -6.73 -12.95
N PHE A 64 5.61 -7.50 -11.98
CA PHE A 64 5.09 -6.93 -10.73
C PHE A 64 6.19 -6.22 -9.93
N ALA A 65 7.36 -6.85 -9.76
CA ALA A 65 8.48 -6.23 -9.08
C ALA A 65 8.95 -4.95 -9.79
N ALA A 66 9.03 -4.99 -11.13
CA ALA A 66 9.36 -3.83 -11.95
C ALA A 66 8.31 -2.71 -11.81
N ALA A 67 7.03 -3.04 -11.64
CA ALA A 67 5.98 -2.06 -11.40
C ALA A 67 6.16 -1.34 -10.06
N LEU A 68 6.52 -2.07 -8.99
CA LEU A 68 6.81 -1.47 -7.68
C LEU A 68 8.02 -0.52 -7.72
N GLU A 69 9.04 -0.84 -8.52
CA GLU A 69 10.15 0.08 -8.78
C GLU A 69 9.74 1.25 -9.68
N GLY A 70 8.84 1.00 -10.63
CA GLY A 70 8.22 2.02 -11.48
C GLY A 70 7.50 3.09 -10.64
N LEU A 71 6.75 2.70 -9.60
CA LEU A 71 6.05 3.63 -8.70
C LEU A 71 7.01 4.65 -8.11
N VAL A 72 8.15 4.17 -7.63
CA VAL A 72 9.21 4.98 -7.07
C VAL A 72 9.80 5.92 -8.11
N ARG A 73 10.17 5.39 -9.28
CA ARG A 73 10.85 6.15 -10.34
C ARG A 73 9.96 7.25 -10.91
N ALA A 74 8.68 6.95 -11.11
CA ALA A 74 7.69 7.87 -11.64
C ALA A 74 7.11 8.82 -10.59
N GLY A 75 7.40 8.60 -9.30
CA GLY A 75 6.75 9.32 -8.20
C GLY A 75 5.24 9.13 -8.20
N ALA A 76 4.76 7.96 -8.63
CA ALA A 76 3.35 7.65 -8.78
C ALA A 76 2.74 7.23 -7.44
N GLY A 77 1.61 7.86 -7.08
CA GLY A 77 0.85 7.55 -5.87
C GLY A 77 -0.24 6.51 -6.10
N LEU A 78 -0.42 6.04 -7.33
CA LEU A 78 -1.41 5.04 -7.71
C LEU A 78 -0.75 3.84 -8.37
N PHE A 79 -1.11 2.65 -7.92
CA PHE A 79 -0.74 1.39 -8.54
C PHE A 79 -2.00 0.76 -9.16
N ALA A 80 -2.12 0.86 -10.48
CA ALA A 80 -3.33 0.51 -11.21
C ALA A 80 -3.29 -0.91 -11.77
N VAL A 81 -4.36 -1.66 -11.53
CA VAL A 81 -4.60 -2.98 -12.12
C VAL A 81 -6.03 -3.06 -12.66
N ALA A 82 -6.33 -4.02 -13.52
CA ALA A 82 -7.67 -4.17 -14.05
C ALA A 82 -8.69 -4.57 -12.97
N SER A 83 -8.31 -5.53 -12.12
CA SER A 83 -9.13 -6.12 -11.06
C SER A 83 -8.26 -6.69 -9.93
N GLU A 84 -8.84 -6.95 -8.76
CA GLU A 84 -8.11 -7.39 -7.55
C GLU A 84 -7.43 -8.77 -7.71
N ASP A 85 -8.05 -9.69 -8.46
CA ASP A 85 -7.49 -11.02 -8.75
C ASP A 85 -6.18 -10.95 -9.54
N ARG A 86 -5.98 -9.86 -10.32
CA ARG A 86 -4.76 -9.64 -11.11
C ARG A 86 -3.61 -9.11 -10.25
N ALA A 87 -3.90 -8.37 -9.19
CA ALA A 87 -2.90 -7.92 -8.20
C ALA A 87 -2.53 -9.02 -7.19
N SER A 88 -3.40 -10.00 -6.99
CA SER A 88 -3.22 -11.03 -5.96
C SER A 88 -2.05 -11.97 -6.27
N ILE A 89 -1.11 -12.07 -5.34
CA ILE A 89 0.07 -12.95 -5.39
C ILE A 89 -0.16 -14.11 -4.42
N VAL A 90 -0.10 -15.35 -4.91
CA VAL A 90 -0.02 -16.58 -4.09
C VAL A 90 -1.12 -16.70 -3.03
N GLY A 91 -2.35 -16.22 -3.32
CA GLY A 91 -3.49 -16.31 -2.39
C GLY A 91 -3.36 -15.48 -1.10
N VAL A 92 -2.28 -14.69 -0.93
CA VAL A 92 -2.09 -13.81 0.22
C VAL A 92 -2.71 -12.45 -0.10
N SER A 93 -3.96 -12.27 0.32
CA SER A 93 -4.64 -10.98 0.21
C SER A 93 -3.88 -9.90 0.98
N GLY A 94 -3.77 -8.69 0.40
CA GLY A 94 -3.17 -7.52 1.04
C GLY A 94 -1.66 -7.32 0.85
N LEU A 95 -0.88 -8.34 0.49
CA LEU A 95 0.59 -8.18 0.31
C LEU A 95 0.93 -7.13 -0.77
N HIS A 96 0.21 -7.16 -1.88
CA HIS A 96 0.39 -6.21 -2.98
C HIS A 96 0.01 -4.77 -2.56
N ARG A 97 -0.99 -4.59 -1.70
CA ARG A 97 -1.37 -3.28 -1.14
C ARG A 97 -0.30 -2.76 -0.20
N TYR A 98 0.23 -3.62 0.66
CA TYR A 98 1.33 -3.28 1.57
C TYR A 98 2.59 -2.91 0.79
N ALA A 99 2.95 -3.68 -0.23
CA ALA A 99 4.12 -3.41 -1.07
C ALA A 99 4.00 -2.09 -1.84
N ALA A 100 2.82 -1.77 -2.40
CA ALA A 100 2.56 -0.47 -3.01
C ALA A 100 2.63 0.67 -1.96
N GLY A 101 2.07 0.43 -0.77
CA GLY A 101 2.09 1.37 0.35
C GLY A 101 3.51 1.76 0.77
N GLN A 102 4.42 0.78 0.89
CA GLN A 102 5.85 1.02 1.16
C GLN A 102 6.51 1.92 0.10
N ARG A 103 5.98 1.94 -1.12
CA ARG A 103 6.47 2.79 -2.22
C ARG A 103 5.71 4.11 -2.34
N GLY A 104 4.84 4.41 -1.39
CA GLY A 104 4.09 5.66 -1.36
C GLY A 104 2.84 5.66 -2.24
N ALA A 105 2.38 4.49 -2.68
CA ALA A 105 1.24 4.35 -3.59
C ALA A 105 0.11 3.52 -2.98
N ARG A 106 -1.12 3.76 -3.43
CA ARG A 106 -2.28 2.90 -3.14
C ARG A 106 -2.62 2.05 -4.36
N LEU A 107 -3.04 0.81 -4.13
CA LEU A 107 -3.66 -0.01 -5.16
C LEU A 107 -5.00 0.63 -5.58
N VAL A 108 -5.24 0.64 -6.88
CA VAL A 108 -6.54 0.97 -7.48
C VAL A 108 -6.88 -0.09 -8.53
N THR A 109 -8.13 -0.52 -8.53
CA THR A 109 -8.67 -1.45 -9.53
C THR A 109 -9.57 -0.70 -10.49
N ALA A 110 -9.42 -0.95 -11.79
CA ALA A 110 -10.18 -0.27 -12.81
C ALA A 110 -11.69 -0.59 -12.76
N ASP A 111 -12.02 -1.82 -12.35
CA ASP A 111 -13.39 -2.31 -12.16
C ASP A 111 -13.99 -1.96 -10.78
N GLY A 112 -13.20 -1.39 -9.87
CA GLY A 112 -13.61 -1.07 -8.50
C GLY A 112 -13.60 -2.25 -7.52
N SER A 113 -13.22 -3.45 -7.96
CA SER A 113 -13.11 -4.63 -7.09
C SER A 113 -12.12 -4.40 -5.94
N GLY A 114 -12.50 -4.78 -4.72
CA GLY A 114 -11.65 -4.60 -3.54
C GLY A 114 -11.33 -3.15 -3.17
N MET A 115 -12.02 -2.16 -3.73
CA MET A 115 -11.85 -0.77 -3.30
C MET A 115 -12.74 -0.50 -2.07
N PRO A 116 -12.26 0.28 -1.08
CA PRO A 116 -13.10 0.67 0.03
C PRO A 116 -14.36 1.41 -0.45
N ASP A 117 -15.49 1.16 0.22
CA ASP A 117 -16.78 1.80 -0.09
C ASP A 117 -16.81 3.32 0.17
N GLY A 118 -15.76 3.86 0.80
CA GLY A 118 -15.59 5.28 1.09
C GLY A 118 -16.36 5.77 2.32
N THR A 119 -17.06 4.89 3.03
CA THR A 119 -17.80 5.23 4.26
C THR A 119 -16.84 5.56 5.41
N HIS A 120 -15.67 4.91 5.42
CA HIS A 120 -14.62 5.16 6.40
C HIS A 120 -13.42 5.87 5.75
N ARG A 121 -12.87 6.83 6.48
CA ARG A 121 -11.76 7.69 6.02
C ARG A 121 -10.61 7.66 7.00
N CYS A 122 -9.40 7.70 6.45
CA CYS A 122 -8.19 7.76 7.24
C CYS A 122 -8.20 9.06 8.07
N PRO A 123 -8.00 8.97 9.40
CA PRO A 123 -8.10 10.16 10.26
C PRO A 123 -6.95 11.16 10.06
N THR A 124 -5.86 10.80 9.38
CA THR A 124 -4.69 11.68 9.17
C THR A 124 -4.61 12.29 7.77
N CYS A 125 -5.09 11.59 6.74
CA CYS A 125 -5.04 12.09 5.35
C CYS A 125 -6.40 12.13 4.63
N GLY A 126 -7.47 11.55 5.19
CA GLY A 126 -8.81 11.53 4.59
C GLY A 126 -9.00 10.49 3.47
N ASP A 127 -7.96 9.74 3.10
CA ASP A 127 -8.06 8.67 2.10
C ASP A 127 -9.12 7.63 2.50
N PRO A 128 -9.91 7.10 1.55
CA PRO A 128 -10.86 6.04 1.85
C PRO A 128 -10.13 4.78 2.31
N VAL A 129 -10.66 4.14 3.35
CA VAL A 129 -10.08 2.94 3.97
C VAL A 129 -11.18 1.95 4.28
N GLU A 130 -10.84 0.66 4.24
CA GLU A 130 -11.80 -0.38 4.60
C GLU A 130 -12.20 -0.23 6.08
N PRO A 131 -13.51 -0.23 6.40
CA PRO A 131 -13.96 -0.22 7.78
C PRO A 131 -13.37 -1.39 8.56
N ARG A 132 -12.64 -1.08 9.64
CA ARG A 132 -12.10 -2.07 10.57
C ARG A 132 -12.81 -1.91 11.90
N PRO A 133 -13.90 -2.67 12.19
CA PRO A 133 -14.67 -2.51 13.43
C PRO A 133 -13.81 -2.62 14.71
N ARG A 134 -12.73 -3.40 14.67
CA ARG A 134 -11.78 -3.55 15.77
C ARG A 134 -10.81 -2.37 15.93
N TYR A 135 -10.56 -1.63 14.85
CA TYR A 135 -9.57 -0.56 14.78
C TYR A 135 -10.19 0.65 14.07
N PRO A 136 -11.22 1.28 14.69
CA PRO A 136 -12.02 2.32 14.03
C PRO A 136 -11.26 3.62 13.79
N ARG A 137 -10.05 3.76 14.33
CA ARG A 137 -9.21 4.96 14.18
C ARG A 137 -7.90 4.65 13.47
N ALA A 138 -7.83 3.52 12.80
CA ALA A 138 -6.63 3.09 12.15
C ALA A 138 -6.35 3.88 10.87
N VAL A 139 -5.10 4.27 10.69
CA VAL A 139 -4.64 5.01 9.52
C VAL A 139 -4.56 4.10 8.27
N CYS A 140 -4.50 4.71 7.08
CA CYS A 140 -4.35 3.98 5.83
C CYS A 140 -2.95 3.37 5.68
N GLY A 141 -2.79 2.43 4.75
CA GLY A 141 -1.51 1.74 4.52
C GLY A 141 -0.36 2.68 4.13
N ILE A 142 -0.63 3.82 3.48
CA ILE A 142 0.42 4.81 3.17
C ILE A 142 0.81 5.59 4.43
N CYS A 143 -0.17 6.06 5.21
CA CYS A 143 0.07 6.80 6.45
C CYS A 143 0.83 5.96 7.48
N LEU A 144 0.66 4.64 7.46
CA LEU A 144 1.45 3.72 8.28
C LEU A 144 2.95 3.86 7.99
N HIS A 145 3.34 3.99 6.72
CA HIS A 145 4.73 4.16 6.30
C HIS A 145 5.24 5.61 6.41
N GLU A 146 4.36 6.58 6.70
CA GLU A 146 4.73 7.97 7.00
C GLU A 146 5.05 8.20 8.48
N ALA A 147 4.94 7.17 9.33
CA ALA A 147 5.12 7.29 10.75
C ALA A 147 6.55 7.72 11.13
N THR A 148 6.64 8.69 12.03
CA THR A 148 7.89 9.18 12.59
C THR A 148 7.83 9.15 14.11
N ASP A 149 8.98 9.40 14.74
CA ASP A 149 9.01 9.82 16.13
C ASP A 149 8.56 11.29 16.28
N GLU A 150 8.63 11.77 17.53
CA GLU A 150 8.34 13.13 17.95
C GLU A 150 9.31 14.16 17.35
N GLY A 151 10.52 13.73 16.99
CA GLY A 151 11.54 14.54 16.31
C GLY A 151 11.49 14.49 14.78
N GLY A 152 10.54 13.74 14.20
CA GLY A 152 10.43 13.56 12.75
C GLY A 152 11.36 12.51 12.14
N ARG A 153 12.04 11.69 12.94
CA ARG A 153 12.84 10.54 12.46
C ARG A 153 11.90 9.41 12.03
N PRO A 154 12.14 8.77 10.87
CA PRO A 154 11.23 7.76 10.33
C PRO A 154 11.26 6.47 11.14
N LEU A 155 10.08 5.87 11.34
CA LEU A 155 9.91 4.62 12.08
C LEU A 155 9.44 3.49 11.16
N GLU A 156 9.86 2.29 11.49
CA GLU A 156 9.37 1.05 10.90
C GLU A 156 8.90 0.13 12.02
N PHE A 157 7.72 -0.46 11.81
CA PHE A 157 7.08 -1.38 12.75
C PHE A 157 6.95 -2.75 12.12
N PHE A 158 7.13 -3.80 12.92
CA PHE A 158 7.12 -5.18 12.45
C PHE A 158 6.71 -6.13 13.57
N ASN A 159 6.21 -7.31 13.20
CA ASN A 159 6.01 -8.39 14.17
C ASN A 159 7.35 -9.06 14.49
N LEU A 160 7.58 -9.40 15.76
CA LEU A 160 8.84 -10.00 16.20
C LEU A 160 9.00 -11.44 15.71
N ASP A 161 7.91 -12.21 15.70
CA ASP A 161 7.89 -13.58 15.22
C ASP A 161 6.54 -13.95 14.59
N THR A 162 6.39 -15.20 14.17
CA THR A 162 5.17 -15.74 13.54
C THR A 162 4.02 -15.96 14.54
N CYS A 163 4.32 -15.98 15.83
CA CYS A 163 3.36 -16.11 16.92
C CYS A 163 2.89 -14.75 17.44
N GLY A 164 3.61 -13.68 17.11
CA GLY A 164 3.23 -12.30 17.28
C GLY A 164 4.35 -11.42 17.84
N GLY A 165 3.97 -10.46 18.66
CA GLY A 165 4.86 -9.48 19.26
C GLY A 165 5.03 -8.23 18.40
N PHE A 166 5.30 -7.12 19.07
CA PHE A 166 5.47 -5.81 18.45
C PHE A 166 6.93 -5.37 18.54
N GLY A 167 7.49 -4.97 17.40
CA GLY A 167 8.81 -4.34 17.31
C GLY A 167 8.72 -3.00 16.59
N ALA A 168 9.49 -2.02 17.06
CA ALA A 168 9.71 -0.76 16.38
C ALA A 168 11.22 -0.52 16.23
N ARG A 169 11.61 0.10 15.12
CA ARG A 169 12.98 0.56 14.87
C ARG A 169 12.98 1.85 14.08
N TYR A 170 14.08 2.59 14.16
CA TYR A 170 14.30 3.71 13.27
C TYR A 170 14.60 3.18 11.87
N ALA A 171 13.83 3.61 10.88
CA ALA A 171 14.01 3.17 9.50
C ALA A 171 15.34 3.67 8.90
N ASP A 172 15.96 4.69 9.51
CA ASP A 172 17.21 5.28 9.06
C ASP A 172 18.47 4.54 9.51
N THR A 173 18.51 4.10 10.76
CA THR A 173 19.68 3.46 11.37
C THR A 173 19.45 1.97 11.66
N GLY A 174 18.20 1.51 11.70
CA GLY A 174 17.84 0.18 12.20
C GLY A 174 17.90 0.05 13.72
N GLU A 175 18.21 1.13 14.45
CA GLU A 175 18.25 1.15 15.91
C GLU A 175 16.88 0.81 16.48
N PRO A 176 16.81 -0.07 17.51
CA PRO A 176 15.54 -0.43 18.13
C PRO A 176 14.91 0.78 18.82
N ARG A 177 13.57 0.86 18.76
CA ARG A 177 12.75 1.82 19.49
C ARG A 177 11.85 1.05 20.44
N ASP A 178 12.00 1.30 21.73
CA ASP A 178 11.13 0.73 22.76
C ASP A 178 9.95 1.67 23.04
N SER A 179 9.09 1.87 22.03
CA SER A 179 7.89 2.69 22.15
C SER A 179 6.88 2.38 21.06
N HIS A 180 5.61 2.36 21.46
CA HIS A 180 4.45 2.29 20.58
C HIS A 180 4.03 3.67 20.05
N ALA A 181 4.50 4.75 20.66
CA ALA A 181 4.11 6.11 20.27
C ALA A 181 4.78 6.50 18.94
N CYS A 182 4.01 7.13 18.06
CA CYS A 182 4.50 7.69 16.82
C CYS A 182 3.69 8.91 16.42
N VAL A 183 4.19 9.63 15.43
CA VAL A 183 3.56 10.80 14.84
C VAL A 183 3.34 10.53 13.36
N VAL A 184 2.11 10.75 12.89
CA VAL A 184 1.77 10.64 11.47
C VAL A 184 1.18 11.97 11.03
N ARG A 185 1.89 12.69 10.16
CA ARG A 185 1.46 14.01 9.64
C ARG A 185 1.09 15.00 10.75
N GLY A 186 1.86 14.99 11.85
CA GLY A 186 1.64 15.86 13.01
C GLY A 186 0.56 15.36 14.00
N VAL A 187 -0.07 14.22 13.73
CA VAL A 187 -1.05 13.61 14.62
C VAL A 187 -0.38 12.54 15.47
N MET A 188 -0.60 12.58 16.79
CA MET A 188 -0.13 11.55 17.71
C MET A 188 -0.87 10.24 17.48
N CYS A 189 -0.12 9.16 17.34
CA CYS A 189 -0.62 7.83 17.04
C CYS A 189 0.05 6.77 17.93
N ARG A 190 -0.61 5.62 18.04
CA ARG A 190 -0.08 4.41 18.68
C ARG A 190 -0.01 3.30 17.64
N ALA A 191 1.19 2.75 17.45
CA ALA A 191 1.43 1.55 16.68
C ALA A 191 1.35 0.32 17.59
N ASP A 192 0.65 -0.72 17.16
CA ASP A 192 0.51 -1.95 17.92
C ASP A 192 0.31 -3.17 17.00
N GLU A 193 0.42 -4.36 17.58
CA GLU A 193 0.14 -5.60 16.88
C GLU A 193 -1.36 -5.76 16.60
N ALA A 194 -1.70 -6.08 15.35
CA ALA A 194 -3.06 -6.44 14.98
C ALA A 194 -3.39 -7.89 15.39
N ARG A 195 -4.66 -8.16 15.70
CA ARG A 195 -5.16 -9.43 16.26
C ARG A 195 -4.81 -10.67 15.43
N PHE A 196 -4.68 -10.52 14.12
CA PHE A 196 -4.40 -11.61 13.18
C PHE A 196 -3.02 -11.45 12.51
N GLY A 197 -2.09 -10.80 13.21
CA GLY A 197 -0.79 -10.45 12.68
C GLY A 197 -0.81 -9.16 11.85
N GLY A 198 0.38 -8.60 11.63
CA GLY A 198 0.57 -7.28 11.05
C GLY A 198 0.55 -6.17 12.08
N ILE A 199 0.82 -4.94 11.60
CA ILE A 199 0.84 -3.74 12.42
C ILE A 199 -0.38 -2.88 12.13
N VAL A 200 -0.99 -2.36 13.19
CA VAL A 200 -2.00 -1.32 13.13
C VAL A 200 -1.46 -0.04 13.77
N ILE A 201 -1.73 1.10 13.15
CA ILE A 201 -1.48 2.42 13.75
C ILE A 201 -2.82 3.12 13.91
N GLU A 202 -3.19 3.46 15.13
CA GLU A 202 -4.39 4.22 15.46
C GLU A 202 -4.02 5.62 15.96
N VAL A 203 -4.85 6.61 15.66
CA VAL A 203 -4.73 7.93 16.30
C VAL A 203 -4.92 7.77 17.80
N ALA A 204 -4.03 8.35 18.61
CA ALA A 204 -4.13 8.28 20.06
C ALA A 204 -5.36 9.08 20.52
N ASP A 205 -6.17 8.53 21.43
CA ASP A 205 -7.15 9.37 22.14
C ASP A 205 -6.37 10.36 22.99
N GLY A 206 -6.76 11.64 22.96
CA GLY A 206 -6.26 12.67 23.87
C GLY A 206 -6.68 12.48 25.33
N LYS A 207 -6.75 11.24 25.82
CA LYS A 207 -6.87 10.95 27.24
C LYS A 207 -5.47 10.73 27.81
N THR A 208 -4.86 11.85 28.17
CA THR A 208 -4.02 11.94 29.37
C THR A 208 -4.73 11.34 30.58
#